data_AF-A0A662QLA2-F1
#
_entry.id   AF-A0A662QLA2-F1
#
_cell.length_a   1.000
_cell.length_b   1.000
_cell.length_c   1.000
_cell.angle_alpha   90.00
_cell.angle_beta   90.00
_cell.angle_gamma   90.00
#
_symmetry.space_group_name_H-M   'P 1'
#
loop_
_entity.id
_entity.type
_entity.pdbx_description
1 polymer ?
#
loop_
_entity_poly.entity_id
_entity_poly.type
_entity_poly.pdbx_seq_one_letter_code
_entity_poly.pdbx_strand_id
1 'polypeptide(L)'
;AELEKATADAEAAYELVMGKIEEIKIREQVTQKKFLEDQGMSLGILKKLLQRWDSLRDELIGYINDAIEKHRRLRDVLEREFSGVEEELYFNQVELDTMIQLETQGRPISVSKKEELENLVPKLRERLVELDKRIKEVDARIDELRRMSENVYDHTSYTDLMEAVFGQIVETLQGRYGSFEEARAKVRSQIELIAQREGIPKEYAVIYLWKRLKGG
;
A
#
# COMPACT_ATOMS: atom_id res chain seq x y z
N ALA A 1 -23.48 -13.66 1.05
CA ALA A 1 -24.16 -12.37 0.83
C ALA A 1 -23.46 -11.20 1.54
N GLU A 2 -23.43 -11.13 2.88
CA GLU A 2 -22.77 -9.99 3.56
C GLU A 2 -21.24 -10.03 3.43
N LEU A 3 -20.61 -11.18 3.70
CA LEU A 3 -19.16 -11.36 3.56
C LEU A 3 -18.68 -11.11 2.14
N GLU A 4 -19.31 -11.73 1.15
CA GLU A 4 -18.97 -11.55 -0.28
C GLU A 4 -19.04 -10.08 -0.69
N LYS A 5 -20.08 -9.36 -0.25
CA LYS A 5 -20.20 -7.93 -0.52
C LYS A 5 -19.09 -7.13 0.17
N ALA A 6 -18.81 -7.40 1.44
CA ALA A 6 -17.75 -6.71 2.17
C ALA A 6 -16.36 -6.97 1.55
N THR A 7 -16.12 -8.19 1.06
CA THR A 7 -14.90 -8.55 0.32
C THR A 7 -14.82 -7.76 -0.98
N ALA A 8 -15.86 -7.79 -1.81
CA ALA A 8 -15.88 -7.07 -3.09
C ALA A 8 -15.73 -5.55 -2.92
N ASP A 9 -16.40 -4.96 -1.92
CA ASP A 9 -16.31 -3.53 -1.62
C ASP A 9 -14.88 -3.14 -1.19
N ALA A 10 -14.22 -3.97 -0.37
CA ALA A 10 -12.84 -3.74 0.08
C ALA A 10 -11.83 -3.87 -1.06
N GLU A 11 -11.95 -4.92 -1.88
CA GLU A 11 -11.08 -5.14 -3.05
C GLU A 11 -11.23 -4.01 -4.08
N ALA A 12 -12.45 -3.61 -4.42
CA ALA A 12 -12.70 -2.53 -5.37
C ALA A 12 -12.12 -1.19 -4.88
N ALA A 13 -12.22 -0.90 -3.58
CA ALA A 13 -11.63 0.30 -2.99
C ALA A 13 -10.09 0.27 -3.02
N TYR A 14 -9.47 -0.89 -2.78
CA TYR A 14 -8.02 -1.04 -2.89
C TYR A 14 -7.53 -0.84 -4.33
N GLU A 15 -8.19 -1.46 -5.31
CA GLU A 15 -7.85 -1.31 -6.73
C GLU A 15 -7.99 0.15 -7.20
N LEU A 16 -9.00 0.87 -6.72
CA LEU A 16 -9.14 2.30 -7.00
C LEU A 16 -7.93 3.11 -6.47
N VAL A 17 -7.48 2.83 -5.25
CA VAL A 17 -6.29 3.47 -4.66
C VAL A 17 -5.05 3.19 -5.52
N MET A 18 -4.83 1.93 -5.89
CA MET A 18 -3.68 1.54 -6.71
C MET A 18 -3.71 2.19 -8.09
N GLY A 19 -4.88 2.23 -8.74
CA GLY A 19 -5.07 2.93 -10.01
C GLY A 19 -4.79 4.43 -9.92
N LYS A 20 -5.19 5.08 -8.82
CA LYS A 20 -4.92 6.51 -8.59
C LYS A 20 -3.44 6.80 -8.32
N ILE A 21 -2.76 5.93 -7.58
CA ILE A 21 -1.30 6.01 -7.38
C ILE A 21 -0.59 5.99 -8.74
N GLU A 22 -0.94 5.02 -9.60
CA GLU A 22 -0.31 4.87 -10.91
C GLU A 22 -0.62 6.07 -11.82
N GLU A 23 -1.85 6.58 -11.79
CA GLU A 23 -2.24 7.79 -12.52
C GLU A 23 -1.35 8.99 -12.14
N ILE A 24 -1.10 9.20 -10.85
CA ILE A 24 -0.24 10.29 -10.36
C ILE A 24 1.21 10.07 -10.81
N LYS A 25 1.75 8.85 -10.68
CA LYS A 25 3.11 8.51 -11.16
C LYS A 25 3.31 8.83 -12.64
N ILE A 26 2.37 8.43 -13.48
CA ILE A 26 2.42 8.70 -14.93
C ILE A 26 2.39 10.21 -15.19
N ARG A 27 1.54 10.95 -14.47
CA ARG A 27 1.47 12.42 -14.57
C ARG A 27 2.80 13.06 -14.18
N GLU A 28 3.47 12.57 -13.14
CA GLU A 28 4.79 13.04 -12.75
C GLU A 28 5.86 12.72 -13.77
N GLN A 29 5.90 11.48 -14.28
CA GLN A 29 6.82 11.08 -15.34
C GLN A 29 6.69 12.00 -16.57
N VAL A 30 5.46 12.23 -17.02
CA VAL A 30 5.18 13.12 -18.16
C VAL A 30 5.57 14.56 -17.84
N THR A 31 5.31 15.04 -16.62
CA THR A 31 5.68 16.39 -16.18
C THR A 31 7.20 16.58 -16.17
N GLN A 32 7.94 15.63 -15.61
CA GLN A 32 9.41 15.67 -15.56
C GLN A 32 10.01 15.63 -16.96
N LYS A 33 9.53 14.74 -17.83
CA LYS A 33 9.96 14.67 -19.23
C LYS A 33 9.71 15.98 -19.96
N LYS A 34 8.51 16.54 -19.82
CA LYS A 34 8.16 17.82 -20.45
C LYS A 34 9.01 18.96 -19.90
N PHE A 35 9.24 18.99 -18.59
CA PHE A 35 10.08 20.01 -17.98
C PHE A 35 11.52 19.93 -18.48
N LEU A 36 12.06 18.73 -18.69
CA LEU A 36 13.39 18.51 -19.26
C LEU A 36 13.49 18.99 -20.71
N GLU A 37 12.53 18.62 -21.56
CA GLU A 37 12.58 18.80 -23.02
C GLU A 37 12.13 20.20 -23.47
N ASP A 38 11.11 20.78 -22.84
CA ASP A 38 10.49 22.04 -23.26
C ASP A 38 11.20 23.25 -22.62
N GLN A 39 11.93 24.01 -23.43
CA GLN A 39 12.61 25.24 -22.99
C GLN A 39 11.63 26.36 -22.62
N GLY A 40 10.40 26.34 -23.15
CA GLY A 40 9.35 27.30 -22.83
C GLY A 40 8.67 27.04 -21.47
N MET A 41 8.88 25.86 -20.87
CA MET A 41 8.32 25.54 -19.57
C MET A 41 9.12 26.21 -18.45
N SER A 42 8.59 27.33 -17.96
CA SER A 42 9.18 28.07 -16.85
C SER A 42 8.98 27.36 -15.51
N LEU A 43 9.83 27.70 -14.54
CA LEU A 43 9.72 27.23 -13.15
C LEU A 43 8.35 27.59 -12.52
N GLY A 44 7.78 28.73 -12.90
CA GLY A 44 6.45 29.14 -12.42
C GLY A 44 5.33 28.24 -12.95
N ILE A 45 5.41 27.78 -14.21
CA ILE A 45 4.46 26.81 -14.78
C ILE A 45 4.62 25.46 -14.07
N LEU A 46 5.87 25.01 -13.87
CA LEU A 46 6.16 23.77 -13.14
C LEU A 46 5.51 23.79 -11.75
N LYS A 47 5.75 24.83 -10.96
CA LYS A 47 5.17 24.96 -9.60
C LYS A 47 3.65 24.83 -9.58
N LYS A 48 2.97 25.43 -10.57
CA LYS A 48 1.50 25.31 -10.69
C LYS A 48 1.05 23.88 -11.02
N LEU A 49 1.84 23.12 -11.77
CA LEU A 49 1.56 21.70 -12.01
C LEU A 49 1.80 20.87 -10.74
N LEU A 50 2.90 21.13 -10.02
CA LEU A 50 3.19 20.45 -8.76
C LEU A 50 2.07 20.65 -7.73
N GLN A 51 1.57 21.89 -7.59
CA GLN A 51 0.42 22.18 -6.74
C GLN A 51 -0.82 21.35 -7.11
N ARG A 52 -1.06 21.09 -8.40
CA ARG A 52 -2.16 20.23 -8.83
C ARG A 52 -1.91 18.76 -8.49
N TRP A 53 -0.66 18.31 -8.55
CA TRP A 53 -0.28 16.96 -8.14
C TRP A 53 -0.42 16.78 -6.63
N ASP A 54 -0.09 17.79 -5.84
CA ASP A 54 -0.32 17.78 -4.40
C ASP A 54 -1.81 17.69 -4.07
N SER A 55 -2.68 18.44 -4.77
CA SER A 55 -4.13 18.28 -4.61
C SER A 55 -4.63 16.87 -4.97
N LEU A 56 -4.08 16.22 -5.99
CA LEU A 56 -4.42 14.83 -6.31
C LEU A 56 -3.95 13.85 -5.22
N ARG A 57 -2.80 14.12 -4.58
CA ARG A 57 -2.31 13.32 -3.45
C ARG A 57 -3.21 13.50 -2.22
N ASP A 58 -3.69 14.72 -1.97
CA ASP A 58 -4.68 14.98 -0.91
C ASP A 58 -5.99 14.22 -1.16
N GLU A 59 -6.48 14.21 -2.41
CA GLU A 59 -7.63 13.39 -2.81
C GLU A 59 -7.36 11.89 -2.64
N LEU A 60 -6.17 11.42 -3.03
CA LEU A 60 -5.73 10.04 -2.84
C LEU A 60 -5.74 9.62 -1.37
N ILE A 61 -5.31 10.48 -0.45
CA ILE A 61 -5.43 10.22 1.00
C ILE A 61 -6.90 9.97 1.39
N GLY A 62 -7.84 10.72 0.81
CA GLY A 62 -9.27 10.48 0.98
C GLY A 62 -9.71 9.08 0.53
N TYR A 63 -9.28 8.65 -0.66
CA TYR A 63 -9.57 7.30 -1.17
C TYR A 63 -8.91 6.19 -0.33
N ILE A 64 -7.69 6.40 0.14
CA ILE A 64 -6.99 5.47 1.05
C ILE A 64 -7.78 5.30 2.34
N ASN A 65 -8.28 6.38 2.93
CA ASN A 65 -9.08 6.32 4.15
C ASN A 65 -10.41 5.59 3.94
N ASP A 66 -11.10 5.80 2.81
CA ASP A 66 -12.30 5.02 2.49
C ASP A 66 -11.97 3.52 2.34
N ALA A 67 -10.88 3.18 1.64
CA ALA A 67 -10.44 1.79 1.52
C ALA A 67 -10.12 1.16 2.89
N ILE A 68 -9.49 1.88 3.81
CA ILE A 68 -9.25 1.43 5.20
C ILE A 68 -10.59 1.12 5.89
N GLU A 69 -11.59 1.99 5.77
CA GLU A 69 -12.92 1.77 6.37
C GLU A 69 -13.62 0.53 5.77
N LYS A 70 -13.52 0.30 4.45
CA LYS A 70 -14.06 -0.92 3.83
C LYS A 70 -13.38 -2.18 4.36
N HIS A 71 -12.05 -2.15 4.54
CA HIS A 71 -11.30 -3.28 5.09
C HIS A 71 -11.61 -3.51 6.57
N ARG A 72 -11.79 -2.46 7.37
CA ARG A 72 -12.25 -2.58 8.76
C ARG A 72 -13.62 -3.27 8.82
N ARG A 73 -14.56 -2.86 7.98
CA ARG A 73 -15.86 -3.51 7.88
C ARG A 73 -15.74 -4.99 7.49
N LEU A 74 -14.89 -5.32 6.52
CA LEU A 74 -14.63 -6.72 6.15
C LEU A 74 -14.08 -7.53 7.33
N ARG A 75 -13.13 -6.96 8.09
CA ARG A 75 -12.60 -7.58 9.30
C ARG A 75 -13.70 -7.84 10.32
N ASP A 76 -14.55 -6.87 10.60
CA ASP A 76 -15.65 -7.01 11.56
C ASP A 76 -16.68 -8.08 11.12
N VAL A 77 -16.87 -8.31 9.82
CA VAL A 77 -17.69 -9.42 9.31
C VAL A 77 -16.99 -10.76 9.56
N LEU A 78 -15.69 -10.84 9.25
CA LEU A 78 -14.90 -12.06 9.46
C LEU A 78 -14.80 -12.44 10.93
N GLU A 79 -14.63 -11.47 11.83
CA GLU A 79 -14.60 -11.69 13.29
C GLU A 79 -15.94 -12.22 13.80
N ARG A 80 -17.07 -11.68 13.32
CA ARG A 80 -18.40 -12.22 13.65
C ARG A 80 -18.58 -13.66 13.17
N GLU A 81 -18.13 -13.97 11.95
CA GLU A 81 -18.15 -15.35 11.46
C GLU A 81 -17.24 -16.27 12.28
N PHE A 82 -16.05 -15.79 12.65
CA PHE A 82 -15.13 -16.52 13.51
C PHE A 82 -15.77 -16.87 14.85
N SER A 83 -16.34 -15.89 15.55
CA SER A 83 -17.02 -16.12 16.83
C SER A 83 -18.19 -17.11 16.71
N GLY A 84 -18.96 -17.04 15.61
CA GLY A 84 -20.06 -17.99 15.37
C GLY A 84 -19.56 -19.43 15.16
N VAL A 85 -18.48 -19.62 14.40
CA VAL A 85 -17.86 -20.94 14.19
C VAL A 85 -17.21 -21.45 15.48
N GLU A 86 -16.63 -20.56 16.29
CA GLU A 86 -16.02 -20.90 17.57
C GLU A 86 -17.07 -21.38 18.57
N GLU A 87 -18.19 -20.67 18.68
CA GLU A 87 -19.33 -21.08 19.51
C GLU A 87 -19.88 -22.45 19.07
N GLU A 88 -20.09 -22.65 17.77
CA GLU A 88 -20.53 -23.93 17.20
C GLU A 88 -19.53 -25.05 17.51
N LEU A 89 -18.23 -24.77 17.38
CA LEU A 89 -17.17 -25.73 17.70
C LEU A 89 -17.24 -26.18 19.16
N TYR A 90 -17.37 -25.25 20.09
CA TYR A 90 -17.45 -25.57 21.52
C TYR A 90 -18.68 -26.40 21.86
N PHE A 91 -19.86 -26.06 21.32
CA PHE A 91 -21.07 -26.86 21.54
C PHE A 91 -20.90 -28.30 21.03
N ASN A 92 -20.39 -28.45 19.81
CA ASN A 92 -20.19 -29.78 19.21
C ASN A 92 -19.10 -30.59 19.93
N GLN A 93 -18.05 -29.94 20.44
CA GLN A 93 -17.02 -30.60 21.25
C GLN A 93 -17.59 -31.11 22.58
N VAL A 94 -18.35 -30.28 23.30
CA VAL A 94 -18.97 -30.69 24.57
C VAL A 94 -19.92 -31.88 24.36
N GLU A 95 -20.70 -31.86 23.29
CA GLU A 95 -21.60 -32.98 22.94
C GLU A 95 -20.78 -34.25 22.64
N LEU A 96 -19.73 -34.15 21.81
CA LEU A 96 -18.87 -35.28 21.46
C LEU A 96 -18.20 -35.88 22.70
N ASP A 97 -17.61 -35.05 23.56
CA ASP A 97 -16.96 -35.48 24.79
C ASP A 97 -17.96 -36.13 25.76
N THR A 98 -19.19 -35.61 25.83
CA THR A 98 -20.29 -36.22 26.60
C THR A 98 -20.62 -37.61 26.08
N MET A 99 -20.73 -37.79 24.76
CA MET A 99 -21.00 -39.11 24.17
C MET A 99 -19.86 -40.11 24.46
N ILE A 100 -18.60 -39.68 24.32
CA ILE A 100 -17.43 -40.51 24.64
C ILE A 100 -17.45 -40.94 26.12
N GLN A 101 -17.80 -40.03 27.03
CA GLN A 101 -17.89 -40.31 28.45
C GLN A 101 -19.03 -41.29 28.79
N LEU A 102 -20.21 -41.14 28.17
CA LEU A 102 -21.33 -42.05 28.35
C LEU A 102 -21.00 -43.46 27.85
N GLU A 103 -20.37 -43.57 26.68
CA GLU A 103 -19.91 -44.84 26.10
C GLU A 103 -18.89 -45.53 27.02
N THR A 104 -17.92 -44.78 27.56
CA THR A 104 -16.91 -45.29 28.50
C THR A 104 -17.55 -45.84 29.79
N GLN A 105 -18.69 -45.27 30.20
CA GLN A 105 -19.48 -45.76 31.35
C GLN A 105 -20.41 -46.93 31.00
N GLY A 106 -20.36 -47.44 29.77
CA GLY A 106 -21.23 -48.52 29.30
C GLY A 106 -22.69 -48.08 29.10
N ARG A 107 -22.96 -46.77 29.03
CA ARG A 107 -24.30 -46.26 28.73
C ARG A 107 -24.55 -46.30 27.22
N PRO A 108 -25.79 -46.58 26.78
CA PRO A 108 -26.12 -46.58 25.36
C PRO A 108 -25.98 -45.17 24.78
N ILE A 109 -25.33 -45.07 23.61
CA ILE A 109 -25.16 -43.83 22.84
C ILE A 109 -25.60 -44.01 21.40
N SER A 110 -25.86 -42.91 20.69
CA SER A 110 -26.07 -42.92 19.24
C SER A 110 -24.73 -42.92 18.49
N VAL A 111 -24.32 -44.06 17.96
CA VAL A 111 -23.06 -44.20 17.20
C VAL A 111 -23.03 -43.27 15.97
N SER A 112 -24.14 -43.20 15.23
CA SER A 112 -24.25 -42.33 14.05
C SER A 112 -24.09 -40.85 14.38
N LYS A 113 -24.60 -40.39 15.54
CA LYS A 113 -24.44 -38.99 15.96
C LYS A 113 -23.02 -38.70 16.41
N LYS A 114 -22.37 -39.66 17.10
CA LYS A 114 -20.97 -39.56 17.47
C LYS A 114 -20.07 -39.44 16.24
N GLU A 115 -20.24 -40.31 15.24
CA GLU A 115 -19.49 -40.24 13.97
C GLU A 115 -19.71 -38.92 13.22
N GLU A 116 -20.93 -38.37 13.23
CA GLU A 116 -21.22 -37.06 12.66
C GLU A 116 -20.38 -35.96 13.34
N LEU A 117 -20.34 -35.96 14.67
CA LEU A 117 -19.59 -34.99 15.47
C LEU A 117 -18.06 -35.15 15.30
N GLU A 118 -17.56 -36.38 15.26
CA GLU A 118 -16.15 -36.68 14.98
C GLU A 118 -15.69 -36.16 13.61
N ASN A 119 -16.59 -36.09 12.63
CA ASN A 119 -16.32 -35.50 11.32
C ASN A 119 -16.52 -33.98 11.27
N LEU A 120 -17.45 -33.44 12.06
CA LEU A 120 -17.77 -32.00 12.06
C LEU A 120 -16.73 -31.17 12.82
N VAL A 121 -16.30 -31.63 14.00
CA VAL A 121 -15.37 -30.91 14.88
C VAL A 121 -14.05 -30.56 14.17
N PRO A 122 -13.39 -31.48 13.42
CA PRO A 122 -12.19 -31.13 12.65
C PRO A 122 -12.44 -30.06 11.58
N LYS A 123 -13.56 -30.13 10.86
CA LYS A 123 -13.90 -29.15 9.81
C LYS A 123 -14.14 -27.75 10.38
N LEU A 124 -14.79 -27.67 11.55
CA LEU A 124 -14.97 -26.39 12.24
C LEU A 124 -13.63 -25.80 12.69
N ARG A 125 -12.69 -26.64 13.17
CA ARG A 125 -11.31 -26.19 13.49
C ARG A 125 -10.58 -25.67 12.27
N GLU A 126 -10.64 -26.39 11.14
CA GLU A 126 -10.04 -25.95 9.88
C GLU A 126 -10.61 -24.59 9.44
N ARG A 127 -11.93 -24.43 9.51
CA ARG A 127 -12.60 -23.17 9.18
C ARG A 127 -12.16 -22.01 10.08
N LEU A 128 -11.95 -22.22 11.37
CA LEU A 128 -11.41 -21.18 12.27
C LEU A 128 -10.00 -20.76 11.85
N VAL A 129 -9.14 -21.70 11.48
CA VAL A 129 -7.78 -21.39 11.00
C VAL A 129 -7.84 -20.57 9.71
N GLU A 130 -8.73 -20.90 8.79
CA GLU A 130 -8.92 -20.13 7.55
C GLU A 130 -9.44 -18.71 7.82
N LEU A 131 -10.40 -18.54 8.73
CA LEU A 131 -10.93 -17.24 9.11
C LEU A 131 -9.87 -16.37 9.81
N ASP A 132 -9.11 -16.92 10.76
CA ASP A 132 -7.99 -16.23 11.41
C ASP A 132 -6.93 -15.77 10.41
N LYS A 133 -6.59 -16.62 9.44
CA LYS A 133 -5.66 -16.25 8.36
C LYS A 133 -6.19 -15.07 7.55
N ARG A 134 -7.46 -15.10 7.16
CA ARG A 134 -8.10 -14.01 6.38
C ARG A 134 -8.17 -12.71 7.18
N ILE A 135 -8.45 -12.77 8.48
CA ILE A 135 -8.43 -11.59 9.36
C ILE A 135 -7.04 -10.95 9.37
N LYS A 136 -5.99 -11.75 9.53
CA LYS A 136 -4.59 -11.27 9.49
C LYS A 136 -4.20 -10.65 8.16
N GLU A 137 -4.66 -11.22 7.04
CA GLU A 137 -4.45 -10.65 5.70
C GLU A 137 -5.13 -9.27 5.57
N VAL A 138 -6.34 -9.13 6.09
CA VAL A 138 -7.07 -7.85 6.10
C VAL A 138 -6.39 -6.82 7.00
N ASP A 139 -5.91 -7.19 8.18
CA ASP A 139 -5.16 -6.29 9.06
C ASP A 139 -3.84 -5.83 8.41
N ALA A 140 -3.11 -6.74 7.78
CA ALA A 140 -1.90 -6.38 7.03
C ALA A 140 -2.19 -5.38 5.91
N ARG A 141 -3.34 -5.53 5.22
CA ARG A 141 -3.79 -4.60 4.18
C ARG A 141 -4.16 -3.23 4.74
N ILE A 142 -4.81 -3.18 5.90
CA ILE A 142 -5.10 -1.92 6.60
C ILE A 142 -3.80 -1.20 6.96
N ASP A 143 -2.81 -1.93 7.46
CA ASP A 143 -1.51 -1.35 7.82
C ASP A 143 -0.73 -0.85 6.60
N GLU A 144 -0.77 -1.58 5.48
CA GLU A 144 -0.21 -1.14 4.20
C GLU A 144 -0.84 0.19 3.76
N LEU A 145 -2.17 0.27 3.74
CA LEU A 145 -2.90 1.48 3.37
C LEU A 145 -2.58 2.67 4.31
N ARG A 146 -2.43 2.43 5.61
CA ARG A 146 -2.01 3.48 6.56
C ARG A 146 -0.63 4.03 6.24
N ARG A 147 0.35 3.15 6.00
CA ARG A 147 1.72 3.56 5.62
C ARG A 147 1.71 4.34 4.30
N MET A 148 0.85 3.95 3.35
CA MET A 148 0.66 4.70 2.10
C MET A 148 0.09 6.09 2.35
N SER A 149 -0.87 6.24 3.26
CA SER A 149 -1.42 7.55 3.62
C SER A 149 -0.38 8.44 4.29
N GLU A 150 0.46 7.89 5.17
CA GLU A 150 1.52 8.62 5.86
C GLU A 150 2.64 9.08 4.90
N ASN A 151 2.90 8.30 3.85
CA ASN A 151 4.00 8.52 2.90
C ASN A 151 3.51 8.61 1.45
N VAL A 152 2.39 9.30 1.21
CA VAL A 152 1.74 9.33 -0.12
C VAL A 152 2.68 9.83 -1.22
N TYR A 153 3.59 10.74 -0.86
CA TYR A 153 4.59 11.26 -1.78
C TYR A 153 5.53 10.16 -2.29
N ASP A 154 6.07 9.32 -1.40
CA ASP A 154 7.00 8.24 -1.77
C ASP A 154 6.33 7.22 -2.68
N HIS A 155 5.06 6.93 -2.42
CA HIS A 155 4.28 5.99 -3.23
C HIS A 155 3.85 6.54 -4.57
N THR A 156 3.86 7.86 -4.78
CA THR A 156 3.41 8.51 -6.02
C THR A 156 4.54 9.17 -6.81
N SER A 157 5.74 9.25 -6.22
CA SER A 157 6.91 9.89 -6.84
C SER A 157 7.52 9.06 -7.96
N TYR A 158 7.96 9.75 -9.02
CA TYR A 158 8.77 9.18 -10.09
C TYR A 158 10.23 9.63 -9.97
N THR A 159 11.17 8.69 -9.80
CA THR A 159 12.59 9.00 -9.52
C THR A 159 13.54 8.64 -10.64
N ASP A 160 13.20 7.69 -11.53
CA ASP A 160 14.15 7.15 -12.53
C ASP A 160 14.76 8.23 -13.43
N LEU A 161 13.97 9.19 -13.90
CA LEU A 161 14.48 10.25 -14.77
C LEU A 161 15.41 11.19 -13.99
N MET A 162 15.09 11.52 -12.74
CA MET A 162 15.99 12.28 -11.89
C MET A 162 17.31 11.55 -11.68
N GLU A 163 17.29 10.24 -11.41
CA GLU A 163 18.51 9.46 -11.20
C GLU A 163 19.39 9.42 -12.45
N ALA A 164 18.79 9.23 -13.63
CA ALA A 164 19.48 9.26 -14.90
C ALA A 164 20.11 10.63 -15.17
N VAL A 165 19.36 11.73 -14.98
CA VAL A 165 19.86 13.09 -15.18
C VAL A 165 20.94 13.43 -14.15
N PHE A 166 20.79 12.99 -12.90
CA PHE A 166 21.79 13.16 -11.84
C PHE A 166 23.13 12.52 -12.24
N GLY A 167 23.11 11.29 -12.74
CA GLY A 167 24.30 10.61 -13.24
C GLY A 167 25.03 11.42 -14.32
N GLN A 168 24.28 11.92 -15.31
CA GLN A 168 24.82 12.75 -16.39
C GLN A 168 25.41 14.09 -15.89
N ILE A 169 24.80 14.73 -14.90
CA ILE A 169 25.35 15.94 -14.27
C ILE A 169 26.69 15.63 -13.62
N VAL A 170 26.77 14.56 -12.82
CA VAL A 170 28.00 14.19 -12.11
C VAL A 170 29.11 13.89 -13.09
N GLU A 171 28.85 13.11 -14.14
CA GLU A 171 29.82 12.82 -15.21
C GLU A 171 30.31 14.10 -15.91
N THR A 172 29.38 14.99 -16.27
CA THR A 172 29.70 16.26 -16.94
C THR A 172 30.60 17.16 -16.09
N LEU A 173 30.36 17.17 -14.77
CA LEU A 173 31.09 18.02 -13.84
C LEU A 173 32.32 17.33 -13.21
N GLN A 174 32.48 16.01 -13.38
CA GLN A 174 33.59 15.25 -12.80
C GLN A 174 34.94 15.84 -13.19
N GLY A 175 35.13 16.24 -14.45
CA GLY A 175 36.39 16.85 -14.91
C GLY A 175 36.73 18.20 -14.25
N ARG A 176 35.77 18.83 -13.56
CA ARG A 176 35.96 20.08 -12.81
C ARG A 176 36.25 19.86 -11.32
N TYR A 177 36.14 18.62 -10.84
CA TYR A 177 36.33 18.26 -9.45
C TYR A 177 37.44 17.20 -9.33
N GLY A 178 38.11 17.16 -8.17
CA GLY A 178 39.28 16.30 -7.99
C GLY A 178 38.94 14.81 -7.99
N SER A 179 37.70 14.45 -7.66
CA SER A 179 37.20 13.08 -7.67
C SER A 179 35.71 12.99 -8.00
N PHE A 180 35.26 11.78 -8.39
CA PHE A 180 33.85 11.49 -8.63
C PHE A 180 32.98 11.66 -7.37
N GLU A 181 33.48 11.26 -6.20
CA GLU A 181 32.78 11.41 -4.93
C GLU A 181 32.63 12.88 -4.54
N GLU A 182 33.66 13.69 -4.76
CA GLU A 182 33.60 15.14 -4.52
C GLU A 182 32.60 15.82 -5.46
N ALA A 183 32.59 15.43 -6.75
CA ALA A 183 31.62 15.91 -7.73
C ALA A 183 30.18 15.57 -7.29
N ARG A 184 29.95 14.31 -6.90
CA ARG A 184 28.64 13.83 -6.44
C ARG A 184 28.14 14.58 -5.21
N ALA A 185 29.02 14.80 -4.22
CA ALA A 185 28.69 15.54 -3.01
C ALA A 185 28.34 17.01 -3.30
N LYS A 186 29.14 17.68 -4.14
CA LYS A 186 28.89 19.08 -4.54
C LYS A 186 27.60 19.23 -5.34
N VAL A 187 27.32 18.31 -6.27
CA VAL A 187 26.08 18.32 -7.06
C VAL A 187 24.86 18.10 -6.15
N ARG A 188 24.91 17.17 -5.18
CA ARG A 188 23.85 16.98 -4.19
C ARG A 188 23.57 18.24 -3.38
N SER A 189 24.62 18.90 -2.88
CA SER A 189 24.48 20.16 -2.14
C SER A 189 23.84 21.25 -3.01
N GLN A 190 24.21 21.36 -4.29
CA GLN A 190 23.57 22.30 -5.21
C GLN A 190 22.09 21.99 -5.45
N ILE A 191 21.73 20.71 -5.60
CA ILE A 191 20.33 20.29 -5.76
C ILE A 191 19.51 20.66 -4.52
N GLU A 192 20.04 20.45 -3.32
CA GLU A 192 19.38 20.82 -2.07
C GLU A 192 19.18 22.33 -1.96
N LEU A 193 20.20 23.12 -2.29
CA LEU A 193 20.11 24.58 -2.31
C LEU A 193 19.07 25.07 -3.34
N ILE A 194 19.02 24.46 -4.52
CA ILE A 194 18.03 24.77 -5.55
C ILE A 194 16.64 24.40 -5.05
N ALA A 195 16.43 23.18 -4.56
CA ALA A 195 15.15 22.72 -4.06
C ALA A 195 14.60 23.64 -2.97
N GLN A 196 15.45 24.03 -2.02
CA GLN A 196 15.09 24.95 -0.93
C GLN A 196 14.80 26.37 -1.45
N ARG A 197 15.70 26.94 -2.26
CA ARG A 197 15.57 28.33 -2.75
C ARG A 197 14.37 28.48 -3.68
N GLU A 198 14.19 27.51 -4.56
CA GLU A 198 13.13 27.52 -5.55
C GLU A 198 11.83 26.93 -5.00
N GLY A 199 11.82 26.26 -3.85
CA GLY A 199 10.61 25.63 -3.30
C GLY A 199 10.03 24.58 -4.25
N ILE A 200 10.88 23.69 -4.75
CA ILE A 200 10.48 22.56 -5.61
C ILE A 200 11.08 21.24 -5.08
N PRO A 201 10.48 20.08 -5.37
CA PRO A 201 11.04 18.81 -4.96
C PRO A 201 12.40 18.51 -5.60
N LYS A 202 13.18 17.63 -4.96
CA LYS A 202 14.54 17.29 -5.37
C LYS A 202 14.57 16.75 -6.80
N GLU A 203 13.58 15.94 -7.16
CA GLU A 203 13.37 15.35 -8.48
C GLU A 203 13.47 16.42 -9.58
N TYR A 204 12.75 17.52 -9.39
CA TYR A 204 12.69 18.62 -10.34
C TYR A 204 13.88 19.57 -10.22
N ALA A 205 14.48 19.71 -9.05
CA ALA A 205 15.71 20.49 -8.85
C ALA A 205 16.89 19.91 -9.64
N VAL A 206 16.99 18.58 -9.76
CA VAL A 206 17.98 17.91 -10.61
C VAL A 206 17.79 18.31 -12.08
N ILE A 207 16.57 18.20 -12.59
CA ILE A 207 16.24 18.56 -13.98
C ILE A 207 16.51 20.04 -14.23
N TYR A 208 16.16 20.91 -13.29
CA TYR A 208 16.41 22.34 -13.39
C TYR A 208 17.91 22.66 -13.44
N LEU A 209 18.72 22.03 -12.60
CA LEU A 209 20.18 22.17 -12.64
C LEU A 209 20.74 21.75 -14.01
N TRP A 210 20.28 20.62 -14.54
CA TRP A 210 20.69 20.16 -15.87
C TRP A 210 20.36 21.15 -16.98
N LYS A 211 19.14 21.70 -17.00
CA LYS A 211 18.75 22.73 -17.99
C LYS A 211 19.67 23.95 -17.92
N ARG A 212 20.05 24.38 -16.72
CA ARG A 212 21.00 25.51 -16.54
C ARG A 212 22.41 25.19 -17.02
N LEU A 213 22.83 23.92 -16.96
CA LEU A 213 24.13 23.49 -17.47
C LEU A 213 24.15 23.36 -19.01
N LYS A 214 23.01 23.02 -19.63
CA LYS A 214 22.89 22.82 -21.09
C LYS A 214 22.47 24.08 -21.86
N GLY A 215 21.75 24.99 -21.21
CA GLY A 215 21.25 26.24 -21.79
C GLY A 215 21.90 27.50 -21.21
N GLY A 216 23.09 27.36 -20.60
CA GLY A 216 24.01 28.46 -20.36
C GLY A 216 24.92 28.68 -21.57
#